data_AF-A0A4Q4XUT1-F1
#
_entry.id   AF-A0A4Q4XUT1-F1
#
_cell.length_a   1.000
_cell.length_b   1.000
_cell.length_c   1.000
_cell.angle_alpha   90.00
_cell.angle_beta   90.00
_cell.angle_gamma   90.00
#
_symmetry.space_group_name_H-M   'P 1'
#
loop_
_entity.id
_entity.type
_entity.pdbx_description
1 polymer ?
#
loop_
_entity_poly.entity_id
_entity_poly.type
_entity_poly.pdbx_seq_one_letter_code
_entity_poly.pdbx_strand_id
1 'polypeptide(L)'
;MSLRDHPKVYGSAAVATAFVAGVLVTLGFKDLYPDLERQYQQGRKSNSRTATATASSPKAVRRRRSSFFWGSEPVALEDRESRPPSPAASGEQPNRALGIADGIPECIGNTPLVRLHSLCEATGRTILAKAEFLNGAGNSPKDRVALHMIEAAEARGLLVPHRGDTIYEGTVGSTGISLAALARARGYRCHICMPDDQAREKSDLLHHLGATVERVPVAPIASPDHFVNLARRRAAEHTASAADGSRGFFADQFESPFNHEAHYLTTGPEIWAQTGGRVDAFVAGAGTGGTISGVARYLKERAAEELRPKPKSKKRSGDSNDSDNDSDDGLPRIILADPQGSGLYNKVRHGVMPGATAATTRGA
;
A
#
# COMPACT_ATOMS: atom_id res chain seq x y z
N MET A 1 -22.52 37.94 -56.68
CA MET A 1 -21.09 38.19 -56.38
C MET A 1 -20.50 36.93 -55.76
N SER A 2 -19.39 36.44 -56.30
CA SER A 2 -18.79 35.14 -55.95
C SER A 2 -17.97 35.25 -54.66
N LEU A 3 -18.16 34.34 -53.72
CA LEU A 3 -17.54 34.30 -52.39
C LEU A 3 -16.03 33.99 -52.38
N ARG A 4 -15.33 34.09 -53.52
CA ARG A 4 -13.91 33.75 -53.66
C ARG A 4 -12.92 34.88 -53.34
N ASP A 5 -13.40 36.11 -53.13
CA ASP A 5 -12.52 37.30 -53.03
C ASP A 5 -12.19 37.75 -51.58
N HIS A 6 -12.54 36.96 -50.55
CA HIS A 6 -12.25 37.30 -49.15
C HIS A 6 -11.59 36.14 -48.35
N PRO A 7 -10.25 36.03 -48.35
CA PRO A 7 -9.53 34.92 -47.71
C PRO A 7 -9.73 34.84 -46.19
N LYS A 8 -9.97 35.97 -45.51
CA LYS A 8 -10.26 36.01 -44.06
C LYS A 8 -11.65 35.47 -43.70
N VAL A 9 -12.62 35.56 -44.61
CA VAL A 9 -13.99 35.06 -44.38
C VAL A 9 -14.02 33.54 -44.58
N TYR A 10 -13.24 33.03 -45.53
CA TYR A 10 -13.12 31.59 -45.82
C TYR A 10 -12.46 30.82 -44.66
N GLY A 11 -11.39 31.37 -44.07
CA GLY A 11 -10.73 30.76 -42.91
C GLY A 11 -11.63 30.67 -41.68
N SER A 12 -12.36 31.74 -41.37
CA SER A 12 -13.29 31.78 -40.24
C SER A 12 -14.49 30.86 -40.43
N ALA A 13 -15.04 30.78 -41.66
CA ALA A 13 -16.13 29.88 -41.98
C ALA A 13 -15.69 28.40 -41.89
N ALA A 14 -14.52 28.06 -42.42
CA ALA A 14 -13.99 26.69 -42.38
C ALA A 14 -13.73 26.22 -40.93
N VAL A 15 -13.18 27.09 -40.07
CA VAL A 15 -12.96 26.78 -38.65
C VAL A 15 -14.29 26.62 -37.91
N ALA A 16 -15.27 27.49 -38.17
CA ALA A 16 -16.59 27.37 -37.56
C ALA A 16 -17.31 26.08 -38.00
N THR A 17 -17.22 25.71 -39.29
CA THR A 17 -17.79 24.44 -39.79
C THR A 17 -17.10 23.22 -39.17
N ALA A 18 -15.77 23.23 -39.04
CA ALA A 18 -15.03 22.14 -38.42
C ALA A 18 -15.36 21.99 -36.92
N PHE A 19 -15.52 23.11 -36.20
CA PHE A 19 -15.90 23.10 -34.79
C PHE A 19 -17.32 22.55 -34.59
N VAL A 20 -18.29 23.01 -35.39
CA VAL A 20 -19.67 22.50 -35.34
C VAL A 20 -19.72 21.02 -35.70
N ALA A 21 -18.96 20.57 -36.70
CA ALA A 21 -18.86 19.15 -37.04
C ALA A 21 -18.28 18.32 -35.88
N GLY A 22 -17.23 18.80 -35.20
CA GLY A 22 -16.68 18.14 -34.01
C GLY A 22 -17.65 18.05 -32.84
N VAL A 23 -18.43 19.11 -32.60
CA VAL A 23 -19.50 19.12 -31.58
C VAL A 23 -20.61 18.12 -31.94
N LEU A 24 -21.03 18.05 -33.20
CA LEU A 24 -22.03 17.08 -33.65
C LEU A 24 -21.54 15.63 -33.56
N VAL A 25 -20.27 15.36 -33.88
CA VAL A 25 -19.66 14.03 -33.72
C VAL A 25 -19.60 13.64 -32.24
N THR A 26 -19.19 14.54 -31.35
CA THR A 26 -19.10 14.26 -29.91
C THR A 26 -20.46 14.09 -29.24
N LEU A 27 -21.47 14.87 -29.65
CA LEU A 27 -22.85 14.68 -29.19
C LEU A 27 -23.45 13.38 -29.74
N GLY A 28 -23.25 13.06 -31.03
CA GLY A 28 -23.70 11.81 -31.62
C GLY A 28 -23.05 10.57 -31.01
N PHE A 29 -21.77 10.66 -30.60
CA PHE A 29 -21.08 9.58 -29.90
C PHE A 29 -21.62 9.36 -28.48
N LYS A 30 -22.08 10.44 -27.82
CA LYS A 30 -22.66 10.39 -26.48
C LYS A 30 -24.05 9.74 -26.47
N ASP A 31 -24.79 9.83 -27.57
CA ASP A 31 -26.09 9.17 -27.74
C ASP A 31 -25.98 7.71 -28.21
N LEU A 32 -24.87 7.35 -28.89
CA LEU A 32 -24.61 5.97 -29.33
C LEU A 32 -24.05 5.08 -28.20
N TYR A 33 -23.34 5.67 -27.24
CA TYR A 33 -22.67 4.95 -26.15
C TYR A 33 -23.61 4.16 -25.22
N PRO A 34 -24.78 4.71 -24.79
CA PRO A 34 -25.71 3.98 -23.92
C PRO A 34 -26.32 2.76 -24.61
N ASP A 35 -26.52 2.80 -25.92
CA ASP A 35 -27.09 1.68 -26.69
C ASP A 35 -26.06 0.57 -26.91
N LEU A 36 -24.79 0.91 -27.14
CA LEU A 36 -23.68 -0.05 -27.15
C LEU A 36 -23.51 -0.73 -25.78
N GLU A 37 -23.59 0.04 -24.69
CA GLU A 37 -23.54 -0.48 -23.33
C GLU A 37 -24.74 -1.39 -23.02
N ARG A 38 -25.96 -1.00 -23.45
CA ARG A 38 -27.16 -1.84 -23.31
C ARG A 38 -27.04 -3.16 -24.07
N GLN A 39 -26.53 -3.15 -25.31
CA GLN A 39 -26.33 -4.37 -26.10
C GLN A 39 -25.27 -5.28 -25.47
N TYR A 40 -24.18 -4.70 -24.97
CA TYR A 40 -23.13 -5.44 -24.24
C TYR A 40 -23.69 -6.11 -22.97
N GLN A 41 -24.50 -5.39 -22.17
CA GLN A 41 -25.09 -5.93 -20.96
C GLN A 41 -26.21 -6.96 -21.23
N GLN A 42 -26.99 -6.79 -22.30
CA GLN A 42 -27.99 -7.77 -22.73
C GLN A 42 -27.33 -9.08 -23.21
N GLY A 43 -26.21 -9.00 -23.93
CA GLY A 43 -25.40 -10.16 -24.31
C GLY A 43 -24.84 -10.91 -23.08
N ARG A 44 -24.52 -10.19 -22.01
CA ARG A 44 -24.03 -10.77 -20.74
C ARG A 44 -25.14 -11.44 -19.92
N LYS A 45 -26.36 -10.87 -19.90
CA LYS A 45 -27.53 -11.47 -19.23
C LYS A 45 -28.12 -12.68 -19.96
N SER A 46 -28.07 -12.70 -21.30
CA SER A 46 -28.47 -13.87 -22.10
C SER A 46 -27.59 -15.09 -21.80
N ASN A 47 -26.28 -14.88 -21.65
CA ASN A 47 -25.33 -15.95 -21.27
C ASN A 47 -25.47 -16.43 -19.82
N SER A 48 -26.15 -15.70 -18.93
CA SER A 48 -26.36 -16.12 -17.54
C SER A 48 -27.68 -16.88 -17.32
N ARG A 49 -28.60 -16.92 -18.30
CA ARG A 49 -29.88 -17.65 -18.19
C ARG A 49 -29.86 -19.07 -18.77
N THR A 50 -28.74 -19.50 -19.37
CA THR A 50 -28.59 -20.87 -19.91
C THR A 50 -27.74 -21.80 -19.03
N ALA A 51 -27.37 -21.39 -17.81
CA ALA A 51 -26.48 -22.14 -16.93
C ALA A 51 -27.22 -22.85 -15.76
N THR A 52 -28.46 -23.28 -15.98
CA THR A 52 -29.20 -24.16 -15.06
C THR A 52 -29.94 -25.24 -15.85
N ALA A 53 -29.19 -26.22 -16.35
CA ALA A 53 -29.70 -27.55 -16.67
C ALA A 53 -28.54 -28.55 -16.89
N THR A 54 -28.48 -29.55 -15.99
CA THR A 54 -28.00 -30.94 -16.19
C THR A 54 -26.54 -31.22 -16.60
N ALA A 55 -25.91 -32.06 -15.77
CA ALA A 55 -24.61 -32.71 -15.95
C ALA A 55 -24.63 -33.83 -17.00
N SER A 56 -23.57 -33.93 -17.82
CA SER A 56 -22.84 -35.17 -18.17
C SER A 56 -21.89 -34.96 -19.38
N SER A 57 -20.66 -35.46 -19.23
CA SER A 57 -19.63 -35.73 -20.26
C SER A 57 -18.85 -34.59 -20.94
N PRO A 58 -17.55 -34.85 -21.29
CA PRO A 58 -16.59 -33.82 -21.66
C PRO A 58 -16.42 -33.73 -23.18
N LYS A 59 -16.69 -32.55 -23.75
CA LYS A 59 -16.13 -31.98 -25.00
C LYS A 59 -17.08 -30.90 -25.52
N ALA A 60 -16.72 -29.64 -25.35
CA ALA A 60 -16.97 -28.54 -26.30
C ALA A 60 -16.62 -27.21 -25.61
N VAL A 61 -15.38 -26.74 -25.80
CA VAL A 61 -15.05 -25.34 -25.55
C VAL A 61 -15.83 -24.51 -26.58
N ARG A 62 -16.87 -23.78 -26.13
CA ARG A 62 -17.62 -22.83 -26.97
C ARG A 62 -16.65 -21.73 -27.44
N ARG A 63 -16.24 -21.81 -28.70
CA ARG A 63 -15.53 -20.76 -29.44
C ARG A 63 -16.33 -19.46 -29.38
N ARG A 64 -15.85 -18.46 -28.63
CA ARG A 64 -16.24 -17.05 -28.84
C ARG A 64 -15.59 -16.59 -30.13
N ARG A 65 -16.39 -16.31 -31.17
CA ARG A 65 -15.93 -15.58 -32.36
C ARG A 65 -15.78 -14.11 -31.98
N SER A 66 -14.54 -13.61 -31.96
CA SER A 66 -14.26 -12.18 -31.94
C SER A 66 -13.32 -11.83 -33.08
N SER A 67 -13.63 -10.71 -33.74
CA SER A 67 -12.89 -9.97 -34.79
C SER A 67 -12.93 -10.55 -36.21
N PHE A 68 -13.56 -9.78 -37.10
CA PHE A 68 -13.76 -10.07 -38.52
C PHE A 68 -12.65 -9.48 -39.42
N PHE A 69 -11.53 -9.00 -38.87
CA PHE A 69 -10.56 -8.22 -39.67
C PHE A 69 -9.06 -8.41 -39.40
N TRP A 70 -8.61 -9.28 -38.50
CA TRP A 70 -7.18 -9.62 -38.43
C TRP A 70 -6.99 -11.02 -37.87
N GLY A 71 -6.32 -11.89 -38.63
CA GLY A 71 -6.16 -13.32 -38.37
C GLY A 71 -5.16 -13.69 -37.29
N SER A 72 -5.27 -13.11 -36.09
CA SER A 72 -4.58 -13.63 -34.91
C SER A 72 -5.55 -14.49 -34.07
N GLU A 73 -5.17 -15.74 -33.79
CA GLU A 73 -5.87 -16.54 -32.80
C GLU A 73 -5.93 -15.76 -31.47
N PRO A 74 -7.04 -15.83 -30.71
CA PRO A 74 -7.08 -15.21 -29.39
C PRO A 74 -5.98 -15.83 -28.53
N VAL A 75 -5.04 -14.99 -28.09
CA VAL A 75 -3.94 -15.38 -27.21
C VAL A 75 -4.55 -16.01 -25.96
N ALA A 76 -4.43 -17.32 -25.83
CA ALA A 76 -4.76 -18.03 -24.61
C ALA A 76 -3.69 -17.67 -23.58
N LEU A 77 -4.07 -16.92 -22.55
CA LEU A 77 -3.22 -16.72 -21.39
C LEU A 77 -3.17 -18.04 -20.62
N GLU A 78 -2.10 -18.80 -20.83
CA GLU A 78 -1.78 -19.99 -20.05
C GLU A 78 -1.03 -19.57 -18.78
N ASP A 79 -1.57 -19.95 -17.62
CA ASP A 79 -0.84 -19.89 -16.36
C ASP A 79 0.24 -20.97 -16.36
N ARG A 80 1.51 -20.55 -16.27
CA ARG A 80 2.69 -21.44 -16.24
C ARG A 80 3.36 -21.48 -14.88
N GLU A 81 2.73 -20.98 -13.82
CA GLU A 81 3.27 -20.96 -12.46
C GLU A 81 3.10 -22.28 -11.68
N SER A 82 2.93 -23.43 -12.35
CA SER A 82 3.10 -24.72 -11.66
C SER A 82 4.59 -24.94 -11.37
N ARG A 83 5.10 -24.27 -10.34
CA ARG A 83 6.47 -24.39 -9.85
C ARG A 83 6.65 -25.81 -9.28
N PRO A 84 7.63 -26.61 -9.74
CA PRO A 84 7.98 -27.83 -9.03
C PRO A 84 8.42 -27.48 -7.61
N PRO A 85 8.19 -28.35 -6.61
CA PRO A 85 8.54 -28.06 -5.23
C PRO A 85 10.00 -27.61 -5.14
N SER A 86 10.22 -26.41 -4.60
CA SER A 86 11.54 -25.82 -4.44
C SER A 86 12.40 -26.77 -3.61
N PRO A 87 13.61 -27.15 -4.05
CA PRO A 87 14.50 -27.93 -3.20
C PRO A 87 14.81 -27.09 -1.96
N ALA A 88 14.57 -27.69 -0.80
CA ALA A 88 14.82 -27.07 0.48
C ALA A 88 16.32 -26.76 0.64
N ALA A 89 16.59 -25.59 1.26
CA ALA A 89 17.78 -25.30 2.05
C ALA A 89 19.17 -25.52 1.41
N SER A 90 19.64 -24.51 0.66
CA SER A 90 21.05 -24.11 0.66
C SER A 90 21.15 -22.65 0.22
N GLY A 91 21.92 -21.85 0.95
CA GLY A 91 21.97 -20.39 0.83
C GLY A 91 22.41 -19.86 -0.53
N GLU A 92 21.99 -18.62 -0.79
CA GLU A 92 22.13 -17.81 -2.00
C GLU A 92 21.21 -18.22 -3.17
N GLN A 93 20.10 -17.46 -3.30
CA GLN A 93 19.25 -17.50 -4.48
C GLN A 93 20.04 -16.91 -5.67
N PRO A 94 20.23 -17.67 -6.77
CA PRO A 94 21.08 -17.26 -7.88
C PRO A 94 20.64 -15.95 -8.56
N ASN A 95 19.35 -15.62 -8.50
CA ASN A 95 18.78 -14.41 -9.11
C ASN A 95 19.25 -13.12 -8.43
N ARG A 96 19.51 -13.15 -7.11
CA ARG A 96 19.87 -11.94 -6.36
C ARG A 96 21.27 -11.44 -6.70
N ALA A 97 22.20 -12.37 -6.99
CA ALA A 97 23.54 -12.04 -7.48
C ALA A 97 23.51 -11.45 -8.91
N LEU A 98 22.49 -11.79 -9.69
CA LEU A 98 22.25 -11.26 -11.04
C LEU A 98 21.42 -9.96 -11.03
N GLY A 99 20.98 -9.48 -9.87
CA GLY A 99 20.14 -8.29 -9.73
C GLY A 99 18.70 -8.47 -10.25
N ILE A 100 18.23 -9.70 -10.39
CA ILE A 100 16.87 -10.02 -10.85
C ILE A 100 16.00 -10.32 -9.63
N ALA A 101 14.89 -9.60 -9.48
CA ALA A 101 13.94 -9.79 -8.39
C ALA A 101 13.01 -10.99 -8.65
N ASP A 102 12.83 -11.86 -7.66
CA ASP A 102 11.83 -12.94 -7.64
C ASP A 102 10.46 -12.38 -7.21
N GLY A 103 9.81 -11.72 -8.16
CA GLY A 103 8.48 -11.13 -7.99
C GLY A 103 8.45 -9.82 -7.22
N ILE A 104 7.23 -9.26 -7.09
CA ILE A 104 6.98 -7.97 -6.43
C ILE A 104 7.50 -7.90 -4.98
N PRO A 105 7.42 -8.97 -4.14
CA PRO A 105 7.94 -8.90 -2.77
C PRO A 105 9.43 -8.53 -2.68
N GLU A 106 10.27 -8.96 -3.61
CA GLU A 106 11.71 -8.61 -3.61
C GLU A 106 11.99 -7.18 -4.07
N CYS A 107 10.99 -6.51 -4.66
CA CYS A 107 11.05 -5.08 -5.01
C CYS A 107 10.70 -4.17 -3.81
N ILE A 108 10.53 -4.72 -2.61
CA ILE A 108 10.23 -3.97 -1.38
C ILE A 108 11.51 -3.78 -0.58
N GLY A 109 11.76 -2.54 -0.19
CA GLY A 109 12.93 -2.14 0.56
C GLY A 109 14.10 -1.71 -0.31
N ASN A 110 15.26 -1.54 0.35
CA ASN A 110 16.46 -0.94 -0.25
C ASN A 110 16.16 0.36 -1.01
N THR A 111 15.24 1.17 -0.48
CA THR A 111 14.76 2.36 -1.17
C THR A 111 15.84 3.44 -1.21
N PRO A 112 15.91 4.28 -2.26
CA PRO A 112 16.92 5.32 -2.36
C PRO A 112 16.86 6.34 -1.21
N LEU A 113 18.03 6.83 -0.81
CA LEU A 113 18.18 8.00 0.05
C LEU A 113 18.63 9.18 -0.82
N VAL A 114 17.71 10.12 -1.04
CA VAL A 114 17.87 11.20 -2.02
C VAL A 114 18.31 12.49 -1.32
N ARG A 115 19.38 13.12 -1.80
CA ARG A 115 19.79 14.45 -1.31
C ARG A 115 18.86 15.53 -1.86
N LEU A 116 18.30 16.34 -0.97
CA LEU A 116 17.44 17.47 -1.34
C LEU A 116 18.28 18.75 -1.45
N HIS A 117 18.86 18.99 -2.63
CA HIS A 117 19.80 20.09 -2.87
C HIS A 117 19.29 21.45 -2.41
N SER A 118 18.06 21.82 -2.80
CA SER A 118 17.46 23.10 -2.43
C SER A 118 17.34 23.30 -0.92
N LEU A 119 16.97 22.26 -0.17
CA LEU A 119 16.91 22.32 1.30
C LEU A 119 18.30 22.32 1.93
N CYS A 120 19.27 21.63 1.33
CA CYS A 120 20.64 21.67 1.80
C CYS A 120 21.22 23.08 1.70
N GLU A 121 21.02 23.73 0.56
CA GLU A 121 21.47 25.10 0.29
C GLU A 121 20.76 26.11 1.21
N ALA A 122 19.44 25.98 1.38
CA ALA A 122 18.66 26.90 2.21
C ALA A 122 19.00 26.80 3.71
N THR A 123 19.45 25.64 4.20
CA THR A 123 19.70 25.41 5.63
C THR A 123 21.18 25.34 6.00
N GLY A 124 22.07 25.20 5.03
CA GLY A 124 23.48 24.87 5.24
C GLY A 124 23.70 23.48 5.87
N ARG A 125 22.70 22.59 5.84
CA ARG A 125 22.75 21.23 6.42
C ARG A 125 22.58 20.17 5.33
N THR A 126 23.01 18.95 5.58
CA THR A 126 22.68 17.84 4.67
C THR A 126 21.28 17.32 4.97
N ILE A 127 20.33 17.59 4.06
CA ILE A 127 18.96 17.11 4.14
C ILE A 127 18.75 15.99 3.12
N LEU A 128 18.32 14.82 3.62
CA LEU A 128 18.12 13.61 2.84
C LEU A 128 16.67 13.13 2.99
N ALA A 129 16.11 12.57 1.91
CA ALA A 129 14.77 12.00 1.88
C ALA A 129 14.84 10.50 1.56
N LYS A 130 14.30 9.67 2.45
CA LYS A 130 14.15 8.23 2.23
C LYS A 130 12.94 7.98 1.33
N ALA A 131 13.16 7.59 0.08
CA ALA A 131 12.17 7.54 -0.98
C ALA A 131 11.28 6.29 -0.93
N GLU A 132 10.53 6.11 0.16
CA GLU A 132 9.65 4.95 0.38
C GLU A 132 8.48 4.84 -0.61
N PHE A 133 8.22 5.89 -1.39
CA PHE A 133 7.24 5.84 -2.49
C PHE A 133 7.73 5.00 -3.69
N LEU A 134 9.00 4.57 -3.67
CA LEU A 134 9.60 3.71 -4.69
C LEU A 134 9.58 2.21 -4.32
N ASN A 135 8.89 1.81 -3.25
CA ASN A 135 8.62 0.39 -3.02
C ASN A 135 7.73 -0.18 -4.14
N GLY A 136 7.93 -1.46 -4.49
CA GLY A 136 7.37 -2.03 -5.72
C GLY A 136 5.92 -2.53 -5.69
N ALA A 137 5.20 -2.46 -4.57
CA ALA A 137 3.85 -3.03 -4.44
C ALA A 137 2.76 -1.95 -4.40
N GLY A 138 2.60 -1.29 -3.25
CA GLY A 138 1.67 -0.20 -3.00
C GLY A 138 2.33 1.18 -3.08
N ASN A 139 3.61 1.22 -3.46
CA ASN A 139 4.40 2.43 -3.65
C ASN A 139 4.41 3.31 -2.40
N SER A 140 4.59 2.67 -1.25
CA SER A 140 4.55 3.35 0.05
C SER A 140 5.38 2.63 1.11
N PRO A 141 5.64 3.26 2.28
CA PRO A 141 6.25 2.55 3.41
C PRO A 141 5.43 1.36 3.94
N LYS A 142 4.13 1.27 3.60
CA LYS A 142 3.26 0.19 4.06
C LYS A 142 3.53 -1.13 3.34
N ASP A 143 4.22 -1.10 2.21
CA ASP A 143 4.70 -2.29 1.50
C ASP A 143 5.56 -3.16 2.43
N ARG A 144 6.46 -2.53 3.19
CA ARG A 144 7.32 -3.22 4.17
C ARG A 144 6.53 -3.90 5.28
N VAL A 145 5.54 -3.17 5.81
CA VAL A 145 4.69 -3.65 6.90
C VAL A 145 3.84 -4.82 6.43
N ALA A 146 3.18 -4.67 5.28
CA ALA A 146 2.36 -5.71 4.67
C ALA A 146 3.18 -6.98 4.38
N LEU A 147 4.36 -6.83 3.78
CA LEU A 147 5.26 -7.94 3.50
C LEU A 147 5.66 -8.68 4.77
N HIS A 148 6.12 -7.94 5.78
CA HIS A 148 6.57 -8.54 7.04
C HIS A 148 5.43 -9.25 7.80
N MET A 149 4.21 -8.69 7.78
CA MET A 149 3.03 -9.34 8.37
C MET A 149 2.70 -10.67 7.66
N ILE A 150 2.75 -10.69 6.33
CA ILE A 150 2.49 -11.90 5.54
C ILE A 150 3.54 -12.96 5.83
N GLU A 151 4.83 -12.60 5.80
CA GLU A 151 5.95 -13.52 6.09
C GLU A 151 5.88 -14.08 7.50
N ALA A 152 5.57 -13.24 8.48
CA ALA A 152 5.44 -13.68 9.87
C ALA A 152 4.22 -14.60 10.07
N ALA A 153 3.13 -14.35 9.36
CA ALA A 153 1.95 -15.21 9.37
C ALA A 153 2.21 -16.56 8.68
N GLU A 154 2.94 -16.56 7.56
CA GLU A 154 3.41 -17.75 6.86
C GLU A 154 4.31 -18.60 7.76
N ALA A 155 5.32 -17.99 8.38
CA ALA A 155 6.24 -18.66 9.30
C ALA A 155 5.54 -19.31 10.51
N ARG A 156 4.39 -18.75 10.92
CA ARG A 156 3.54 -19.27 12.01
C ARG A 156 2.45 -20.25 11.53
N GLY A 157 2.36 -20.53 10.23
CA GLY A 157 1.32 -21.38 9.64
C GLY A 157 -0.10 -20.80 9.72
N LEU A 158 -0.22 -19.49 9.95
CA LEU A 158 -1.50 -18.77 9.95
C LEU A 158 -1.99 -18.53 8.52
N LEU A 159 -1.06 -18.29 7.60
CA LEU A 159 -1.28 -18.19 6.16
C LEU A 159 -0.56 -19.32 5.42
N VAL A 160 -1.23 -19.89 4.42
CA VAL A 160 -0.67 -20.89 3.50
C VAL A 160 -1.00 -20.48 2.06
N PRO A 161 0.00 -20.23 1.20
CA PRO A 161 -0.22 -19.82 -0.19
C PRO A 161 -1.14 -20.79 -0.94
N HIS A 162 -2.03 -20.25 -1.77
CA HIS A 162 -2.94 -21.01 -2.65
C HIS A 162 -3.95 -21.94 -1.97
N ARG A 163 -4.01 -22.01 -0.63
CA ARG A 163 -5.07 -22.70 0.11
C ARG A 163 -6.44 -22.02 -0.02
N GLY A 164 -6.44 -20.77 -0.49
CA GLY A 164 -7.62 -19.90 -0.49
C GLY A 164 -7.69 -18.99 0.73
N ASP A 165 -6.64 -18.92 1.55
CA ASP A 165 -6.59 -18.01 2.70
C ASP A 165 -6.82 -16.56 2.29
N THR A 166 -7.47 -15.81 3.17
CA THR A 166 -7.83 -14.41 2.94
C THR A 166 -7.24 -13.52 4.02
N ILE A 167 -6.54 -12.47 3.60
CA ILE A 167 -6.05 -11.39 4.46
C ILE A 167 -7.14 -10.34 4.60
N TYR A 168 -7.51 -10.03 5.84
CA TYR A 168 -8.50 -9.00 6.20
C TYR A 168 -7.79 -7.81 6.83
N GLU A 169 -8.21 -6.61 6.44
CA GLU A 169 -7.74 -5.38 7.06
C GLU A 169 -8.83 -4.29 7.01
N GLY A 170 -8.95 -3.53 8.09
CA GLY A 170 -9.77 -2.32 8.11
C GLY A 170 -8.90 -1.11 7.76
N THR A 171 -9.04 -0.56 6.55
CA THR A 171 -8.19 0.56 6.11
C THR A 171 -8.78 1.32 4.92
N VAL A 172 -8.46 2.60 4.84
CA VAL A 172 -8.81 3.51 3.71
C VAL A 172 -7.58 3.97 2.91
N GLY A 173 -6.40 3.47 3.28
CA GLY A 173 -5.12 4.03 2.87
C GLY A 173 -4.18 3.02 2.24
N SER A 174 -2.89 3.39 2.20
CA SER A 174 -1.83 2.65 1.51
C SER A 174 -1.62 1.23 2.03
N THR A 175 -1.95 0.94 3.29
CA THR A 175 -1.90 -0.44 3.82
C THR A 175 -2.80 -1.39 3.03
N GLY A 176 -3.99 -0.96 2.64
CA GLY A 176 -4.91 -1.81 1.86
C GLY A 176 -4.36 -2.08 0.46
N ILE A 177 -3.76 -1.08 -0.17
CA ILE A 177 -3.13 -1.20 -1.50
C ILE A 177 -1.95 -2.17 -1.42
N SER A 178 -1.10 -2.03 -0.40
CA SER A 178 0.07 -2.87 -0.16
C SER A 178 -0.33 -4.33 0.05
N LEU A 179 -1.30 -4.56 0.94
CA LEU A 179 -1.85 -5.89 1.22
C LEU A 179 -2.52 -6.51 -0.01
N ALA A 180 -3.30 -5.75 -0.78
CA ALA A 180 -3.96 -6.25 -1.98
C ALA A 180 -2.94 -6.71 -3.03
N ALA A 181 -1.94 -5.87 -3.34
CA ALA A 181 -0.89 -6.19 -4.29
C ALA A 181 -0.09 -7.43 -3.86
N LEU A 182 0.34 -7.48 -2.60
CA LEU A 182 1.13 -8.60 -2.08
C LEU A 182 0.34 -9.88 -1.90
N ALA A 183 -0.92 -9.79 -1.47
CA ALA A 183 -1.82 -10.94 -1.37
C ALA A 183 -1.93 -11.64 -2.72
N ARG A 184 -2.19 -10.87 -3.79
CA ARG A 184 -2.25 -11.41 -5.15
C ARG A 184 -0.94 -12.04 -5.58
N ALA A 185 0.18 -11.36 -5.36
CA ALA A 185 1.51 -11.85 -5.72
C ALA A 185 1.91 -13.13 -4.97
N ARG A 186 1.34 -13.39 -3.79
CA ARG A 186 1.65 -14.57 -2.95
C ARG A 186 0.54 -15.62 -2.89
N GLY A 187 -0.48 -15.53 -3.75
CA GLY A 187 -1.51 -16.56 -3.83
C GLY A 187 -2.58 -16.50 -2.73
N TYR A 188 -2.83 -15.33 -2.17
CA TYR A 188 -3.87 -15.06 -1.18
C TYR A 188 -5.02 -14.24 -1.73
N ARG A 189 -6.19 -14.32 -1.09
CA ARG A 189 -7.27 -13.36 -1.25
C ARG A 189 -7.05 -12.17 -0.31
N CYS A 190 -7.59 -11.00 -0.67
CA CYS A 190 -7.54 -9.81 0.17
C CYS A 190 -8.95 -9.24 0.33
N HIS A 191 -9.31 -8.87 1.56
CA HIS A 191 -10.59 -8.29 1.92
C HIS A 191 -10.40 -7.03 2.75
N ILE A 192 -10.75 -5.88 2.19
CA ILE A 192 -10.61 -4.57 2.82
C ILE A 192 -11.96 -4.07 3.30
N CYS A 193 -12.09 -3.81 4.60
CA CYS A 193 -13.23 -3.09 5.15
C CYS A 193 -12.90 -1.60 5.21
N MET A 194 -13.78 -0.74 4.71
CA MET A 194 -13.59 0.72 4.71
C MET A 194 -14.91 1.47 4.94
N PRO A 195 -14.87 2.70 5.49
CA PRO A 195 -16.05 3.56 5.53
C PRO A 195 -16.63 3.87 4.14
N ASP A 196 -17.95 4.02 4.06
CA ASP A 196 -18.71 4.25 2.83
C ASP A 196 -18.73 5.72 2.37
N ASP A 197 -18.21 6.63 3.18
CA ASP A 197 -18.00 8.06 2.88
C ASP A 197 -16.70 8.34 2.08
N GLN A 198 -15.87 7.31 1.87
CA GLN A 198 -14.62 7.45 1.11
C GLN A 198 -14.87 7.62 -0.39
N ALA A 199 -13.98 8.34 -1.08
CA ALA A 199 -14.01 8.45 -2.53
C ALA A 199 -14.05 7.06 -3.22
N ARG A 200 -14.92 6.90 -4.24
CA ARG A 200 -15.11 5.61 -4.93
C ARG A 200 -13.84 5.17 -5.67
N GLU A 201 -13.06 6.12 -6.12
CA GLU A 201 -11.78 5.93 -6.78
C GLU A 201 -10.80 5.12 -5.90
N LYS A 202 -10.89 5.26 -4.56
CA LYS A 202 -10.09 4.47 -3.63
C LYS A 202 -10.49 3.00 -3.61
N SER A 203 -11.80 2.70 -3.66
CA SER A 203 -12.28 1.32 -3.77
C SER A 203 -11.99 0.73 -5.14
N ASP A 204 -12.07 1.52 -6.20
CA ASP A 204 -11.81 1.06 -7.57
C ASP A 204 -10.38 0.57 -7.73
N LEU A 205 -9.39 1.29 -7.18
CA LEU A 205 -8.00 0.83 -7.18
C LEU A 205 -7.84 -0.53 -6.49
N LEU A 206 -8.45 -0.73 -5.33
CA LEU A 206 -8.39 -2.00 -4.59
C LEU A 206 -9.06 -3.14 -5.35
N HIS A 207 -10.20 -2.87 -6.01
CA HIS A 207 -10.84 -3.85 -6.88
C HIS A 207 -9.98 -4.24 -8.08
N HIS A 208 -9.30 -3.27 -8.72
CA HIS A 208 -8.36 -3.56 -9.81
C HIS A 208 -7.14 -4.38 -9.33
N LEU A 209 -6.71 -4.18 -8.08
CA LEU A 209 -5.70 -5.01 -7.41
C LEU A 209 -6.25 -6.36 -6.92
N GLY A 210 -7.50 -6.72 -7.25
CA GLY A 210 -8.09 -8.02 -6.94
C GLY A 210 -8.57 -8.20 -5.49
N ALA A 211 -8.69 -7.11 -4.72
CA ALA A 211 -9.26 -7.16 -3.39
C ALA A 211 -10.80 -7.11 -3.43
N THR A 212 -11.41 -7.79 -2.47
CA THR A 212 -12.81 -7.55 -2.09
C THR A 212 -12.87 -6.33 -1.19
N VAL A 213 -13.82 -5.43 -1.43
CA VAL A 213 -13.98 -4.21 -0.63
C VAL A 213 -15.39 -4.21 -0.01
N GLU A 214 -15.46 -4.23 1.31
CA GLU A 214 -16.69 -4.07 2.09
C GLU A 214 -16.76 -2.61 2.57
N ARG A 215 -17.60 -1.81 1.92
CA ARG A 215 -17.86 -0.42 2.32
C ARG A 215 -18.94 -0.43 3.39
N VAL A 216 -18.67 0.19 4.55
CA VAL A 216 -19.56 0.15 5.72
C VAL A 216 -19.85 1.54 6.26
N PRO A 217 -21.00 1.75 6.93
CA PRO A 217 -21.30 3.04 7.55
C PRO A 217 -20.19 3.51 8.49
N VAL A 218 -19.94 4.83 8.50
CA VAL A 218 -18.98 5.45 9.42
C VAL A 218 -19.40 5.16 10.87
N ALA A 219 -18.49 4.60 11.65
CA ALA A 219 -18.71 4.32 13.07
C ALA A 219 -17.50 4.75 13.92
N PRO A 220 -17.70 5.22 15.17
CA PRO A 220 -16.61 5.55 16.08
C PRO A 220 -15.71 4.34 16.37
N ILE A 221 -14.43 4.57 16.70
CA ILE A 221 -13.45 3.48 16.95
C ILE A 221 -13.87 2.47 18.03
N ALA A 222 -14.61 2.94 19.04
CA ALA A 222 -15.13 2.10 20.12
C ALA A 222 -16.34 1.24 19.69
N SER A 223 -16.94 1.51 18.54
CA SER A 223 -18.07 0.75 18.02
C SER A 223 -17.63 -0.62 17.53
N PRO A 224 -18.36 -1.70 17.85
CA PRO A 224 -18.17 -3.02 17.23
C PRO A 224 -18.30 -2.99 15.69
N ASP A 225 -19.03 -2.01 15.17
CA ASP A 225 -19.27 -1.83 13.73
C ASP A 225 -18.22 -0.93 13.06
N HIS A 226 -17.23 -0.45 13.81
CA HIS A 226 -16.08 0.21 13.21
C HIS A 226 -15.38 -0.75 12.23
N PHE A 227 -15.03 -0.25 11.05
CA PHE A 227 -14.51 -1.06 9.94
C PHE A 227 -13.29 -1.92 10.31
N VAL A 228 -12.44 -1.49 11.25
CA VAL A 228 -11.33 -2.30 11.81
C VAL A 228 -11.83 -3.48 12.63
N ASN A 229 -12.79 -3.25 13.53
CA ASN A 229 -13.38 -4.30 14.35
C ASN A 229 -14.18 -5.29 13.49
N LEU A 230 -14.86 -4.79 12.46
CA LEU A 230 -15.53 -5.63 11.47
C LEU A 230 -14.53 -6.51 10.72
N ALA A 231 -13.42 -5.98 10.22
CA ALA A 231 -12.38 -6.77 9.53
C ALA A 231 -11.83 -7.89 10.42
N ARG A 232 -11.57 -7.60 11.71
CA ARG A 232 -11.16 -8.60 12.70
C ARG A 232 -12.22 -9.70 12.86
N ARG A 233 -13.49 -9.31 13.01
CA ARG A 233 -14.61 -10.25 13.13
C ARG A 233 -14.74 -11.12 11.88
N ARG A 234 -14.66 -10.55 10.68
CA ARG A 234 -14.72 -11.27 9.40
C ARG A 234 -13.61 -12.31 9.26
N ALA A 235 -12.39 -11.98 9.68
CA ALA A 235 -11.28 -12.93 9.67
C ALA A 235 -11.54 -14.15 10.58
N ALA A 236 -12.06 -13.90 11.79
CA ALA A 236 -12.42 -14.96 12.73
C ALA A 236 -13.58 -15.82 12.22
N GLU A 237 -14.64 -15.18 11.71
CA GLU A 237 -15.81 -15.85 11.11
C GLU A 237 -15.41 -16.73 9.92
N HIS A 238 -14.53 -16.23 9.04
CA HIS A 238 -14.03 -16.99 7.90
C HIS A 238 -13.28 -18.25 8.37
N THR A 239 -12.36 -18.12 9.32
CA THR A 239 -11.61 -19.27 9.87
C THR A 239 -12.53 -20.29 10.55
N ALA A 240 -13.61 -19.84 11.20
CA ALA A 240 -14.55 -20.71 11.90
C ALA A 240 -15.53 -21.44 10.96
N SER A 241 -15.82 -20.90 9.78
CA SER A 241 -16.90 -21.38 8.90
C SER A 241 -16.45 -21.94 7.55
N ALA A 242 -15.19 -21.75 7.16
CA ALA A 242 -14.65 -22.22 5.88
C ALA A 242 -14.67 -23.76 5.77
N ALA A 243 -15.47 -24.29 4.83
CA ALA A 243 -15.54 -25.72 4.55
C ALA A 243 -14.37 -26.24 3.68
N ASP A 244 -13.66 -25.35 2.98
CA ASP A 244 -12.53 -25.66 2.10
C ASP A 244 -11.18 -25.70 2.84
N GLY A 245 -11.18 -25.47 4.17
CA GLY A 245 -9.99 -25.44 5.01
C GLY A 245 -9.18 -24.15 4.91
N SER A 246 -9.67 -23.13 4.18
CA SER A 246 -9.05 -21.81 4.14
C SER A 246 -9.23 -21.05 5.45
N ARG A 247 -8.34 -20.08 5.69
CA ARG A 247 -8.33 -19.27 6.92
C ARG A 247 -8.44 -17.78 6.61
N GLY A 248 -9.02 -17.06 7.57
CA GLY A 248 -8.99 -15.61 7.63
C GLY A 248 -7.88 -15.13 8.55
N PHE A 249 -6.99 -14.28 8.02
CA PHE A 249 -5.93 -13.63 8.80
C PHE A 249 -6.21 -12.14 8.90
N PHE A 250 -6.31 -11.60 10.12
CA PHE A 250 -6.42 -10.16 10.34
C PHE A 250 -5.02 -9.56 10.51
N ALA A 251 -4.62 -8.64 9.62
CA ALA A 251 -3.26 -8.12 9.60
C ALA A 251 -2.95 -7.18 10.80
N ASP A 252 -3.95 -6.44 11.27
CA ASP A 252 -3.92 -5.64 12.50
C ASP A 252 -2.78 -4.61 12.55
N GLN A 253 -2.76 -3.66 11.60
CA GLN A 253 -1.64 -2.71 11.50
C GLN A 253 -1.42 -1.82 12.74
N PHE A 254 -2.42 -1.69 13.61
CA PHE A 254 -2.37 -0.79 14.75
C PHE A 254 -1.75 -1.45 15.97
N GLU A 255 -2.16 -2.68 16.28
CA GLU A 255 -1.75 -3.38 17.52
C GLU A 255 -0.63 -4.40 17.27
N SER A 256 -0.42 -4.82 16.02
CA SER A 256 0.58 -5.83 15.70
C SER A 256 2.02 -5.30 15.86
N PRO A 257 2.91 -6.02 16.58
CA PRO A 257 4.32 -5.65 16.69
C PRO A 257 5.03 -5.66 15.33
N PHE A 258 4.53 -6.44 14.37
CA PHE A 258 5.09 -6.54 13.02
C PHE A 258 5.19 -5.20 12.29
N ASN A 259 4.32 -4.24 12.61
CA ASN A 259 4.37 -2.93 11.98
C ASN A 259 5.67 -2.16 12.30
N HIS A 260 5.99 -1.99 13.59
CA HIS A 260 7.22 -1.28 13.95
C HIS A 260 8.47 -2.17 13.75
N GLU A 261 8.33 -3.49 13.91
CA GLU A 261 9.40 -4.45 13.69
C GLU A 261 9.90 -4.43 12.25
N ALA A 262 9.01 -4.34 11.25
CA ALA A 262 9.40 -4.20 9.84
C ALA A 262 10.39 -3.04 9.63
N HIS A 263 10.10 -1.88 10.22
CA HIS A 263 10.97 -0.71 10.09
C HIS A 263 12.26 -0.81 10.92
N TYR A 264 12.23 -1.51 12.06
CA TYR A 264 13.42 -1.81 12.86
C TYR A 264 14.37 -2.77 12.12
N LEU A 265 13.82 -3.81 11.49
CA LEU A 265 14.59 -4.83 10.78
C LEU A 265 15.07 -4.39 9.39
N THR A 266 14.42 -3.40 8.76
CA THR A 266 14.78 -2.98 7.40
C THR A 266 15.08 -1.48 7.28
N THR A 267 14.10 -0.61 7.52
CA THR A 267 14.21 0.82 7.19
C THR A 267 15.31 1.52 8.00
N GLY A 268 15.41 1.23 9.30
CA GLY A 268 16.47 1.74 10.17
C GLY A 268 17.88 1.32 9.71
N PRO A 269 18.15 0.02 9.52
CA PRO A 269 19.41 -0.48 8.97
C PRO A 269 19.80 0.15 7.64
N GLU A 270 18.84 0.28 6.72
CA GLU A 270 19.10 0.89 5.42
C GLU A 270 19.53 2.36 5.57
N ILE A 271 18.81 3.15 6.36
CA ILE A 271 19.17 4.54 6.62
C ILE A 271 20.58 4.62 7.23
N TRP A 272 20.88 3.81 8.24
CA TRP A 272 22.17 3.79 8.91
C TRP A 272 23.31 3.44 7.94
N ALA A 273 23.13 2.41 7.12
CA ALA A 273 24.12 2.01 6.13
C ALA A 273 24.32 3.09 5.06
N GLN A 274 23.23 3.67 4.54
CA GLN A 274 23.26 4.70 3.49
C GLN A 274 23.92 6.01 3.94
N THR A 275 23.87 6.34 5.24
CA THR A 275 24.54 7.53 5.80
C THR A 275 25.95 7.25 6.33
N GLY A 276 26.37 5.98 6.38
CA GLY A 276 27.60 5.54 7.03
C GLY A 276 27.59 5.80 8.53
N GLY A 277 26.42 5.63 9.17
CA GLY A 277 26.21 5.83 10.62
C GLY A 277 26.13 7.28 11.06
N ARG A 278 26.15 8.25 10.14
CA ARG A 278 26.11 9.69 10.46
C ARG A 278 24.69 10.21 10.34
N VAL A 279 23.95 10.16 11.44
CA VAL A 279 22.56 10.64 11.52
C VAL A 279 22.41 11.53 12.75
N ASP A 280 22.29 12.84 12.54
CA ASP A 280 22.07 13.79 13.64
C ASP A 280 20.58 13.85 14.04
N ALA A 281 19.68 13.70 13.07
CA ALA A 281 18.25 13.71 13.30
C ALA A 281 17.49 12.84 12.29
N PHE A 282 16.40 12.22 12.74
CA PHE A 282 15.42 11.54 11.92
C PHE A 282 14.05 12.20 12.09
N VAL A 283 13.43 12.58 10.98
CA VAL A 283 12.16 13.30 10.94
C VAL A 283 11.12 12.43 10.24
N ALA A 284 9.98 12.18 10.89
CA ALA A 284 8.86 11.47 10.29
C ALA A 284 7.53 11.95 10.84
N GLY A 285 6.50 12.01 9.99
CA GLY A 285 5.11 12.08 10.45
C GLY A 285 4.64 10.69 10.94
N ALA A 286 3.51 10.64 11.62
CA ALA A 286 2.98 9.39 12.16
C ALA A 286 1.48 9.18 11.93
N GLY A 287 1.17 8.03 11.31
CA GLY A 287 -0.16 7.43 11.36
C GLY A 287 -0.23 6.42 12.50
N THR A 288 0.09 5.16 12.20
CA THR A 288 0.16 4.07 13.19
C THR A 288 1.34 4.21 14.16
N GLY A 289 2.32 5.07 13.87
CA GLY A 289 3.54 5.22 14.65
C GLY A 289 4.62 4.15 14.39
N GLY A 290 4.37 3.16 13.55
CA GLY A 290 5.30 2.05 13.32
C GLY A 290 6.64 2.50 12.71
N THR A 291 6.61 3.37 11.70
CA THR A 291 7.83 3.88 11.03
C THR A 291 8.73 4.65 11.98
N ILE A 292 8.18 5.66 12.68
CA ILE A 292 8.97 6.46 13.61
C ILE A 292 9.50 5.61 14.76
N SER A 293 8.70 4.69 15.31
CA SER A 293 9.10 3.85 16.44
C SER A 293 10.20 2.85 16.06
N GLY A 294 10.02 2.12 14.95
CA GLY A 294 10.97 1.12 14.48
C GLY A 294 12.32 1.72 14.09
N VAL A 295 12.30 2.79 13.30
CA VAL A 295 13.53 3.49 12.89
C VAL A 295 14.22 4.14 14.08
N ALA A 296 13.48 4.84 14.94
CA ALA A 296 14.05 5.49 16.12
C ALA A 296 14.77 4.49 17.04
N ARG A 297 14.11 3.36 17.33
CA ARG A 297 14.68 2.31 18.17
C ARG A 297 16.00 1.81 17.58
N TYR A 298 16.02 1.47 16.29
CA TYR A 298 17.23 0.99 15.63
C TYR A 298 18.37 2.02 15.65
N LEU A 299 18.08 3.27 15.26
CA LEU A 299 19.10 4.32 15.17
C LEU A 299 19.71 4.63 16.55
N LYS A 300 18.89 4.70 17.60
CA LYS A 300 19.37 4.95 18.96
C LYS A 300 20.20 3.79 19.50
N GLU A 301 19.76 2.55 19.30
CA GLU A 301 20.51 1.36 19.73
C GLU A 301 21.89 1.31 19.04
N ARG A 302 21.94 1.52 17.72
CA ARG A 302 23.22 1.54 16.96
C ARG A 302 24.14 2.68 17.34
N ALA A 303 23.61 3.90 17.49
CA ALA A 303 24.42 5.04 17.90
C ALA A 303 24.99 4.84 19.32
N ALA A 304 24.20 4.30 20.25
CA ALA A 304 24.68 3.98 21.59
C ALA A 304 25.76 2.88 21.58
N GLU A 305 25.67 1.89 20.69
CA GLU A 305 26.71 0.87 20.51
C GLU A 305 28.04 1.45 20.02
N GLU A 306 28.02 2.41 19.08
CA GLU A 306 29.22 3.09 18.58
C GLU A 306 29.83 4.07 19.61
N LEU A 307 28.99 4.72 20.42
CA LEU A 307 29.41 5.65 21.48
C LEU A 307 29.95 4.93 22.73
N ARG A 308 29.65 3.63 22.91
CA ARG A 308 30.13 2.87 24.07
C ARG A 308 31.66 2.87 24.09
N PRO A 309 32.29 3.28 25.20
CA PRO A 309 33.74 3.25 25.31
C PRO A 309 34.25 1.81 25.16
N LYS A 310 35.11 1.57 24.16
CA LYS A 310 35.85 0.30 24.04
C LYS A 310 36.58 0.04 25.36
N PRO A 311 36.53 -1.19 25.92
CA PRO A 311 37.01 -1.46 27.27
C PRO A 311 38.48 -1.05 27.43
N LYS A 312 38.71 0.04 28.16
CA LYS A 312 40.02 0.44 28.66
C LYS A 312 40.23 -0.21 30.02
N SER A 313 41.41 -0.80 30.22
CA SER A 313 41.89 -1.35 31.49
C SER A 313 41.69 -0.37 32.65
N LYS A 314 41.14 -0.89 33.76
CA LYS A 314 40.82 -0.20 35.03
C LYS A 314 41.70 1.02 35.36
N LYS A 315 41.07 2.19 35.53
CA LYS A 315 41.46 3.16 36.57
C LYS A 315 40.31 4.04 37.01
N ARG A 316 40.49 4.56 38.23
CA ARG A 316 39.53 4.91 39.28
C ARG A 316 38.63 6.13 39.01
N SER A 317 37.49 6.05 39.70
CA SER A 317 36.41 7.00 39.93
C SER A 317 36.85 8.39 40.42
N GLY A 318 36.16 9.40 39.92
CA GLY A 318 36.06 10.74 40.49
C GLY A 318 34.65 11.27 40.23
N ASP A 319 34.03 11.78 41.28
CA ASP A 319 32.63 12.19 41.43
C ASP A 319 32.42 13.65 40.99
N SER A 320 31.29 13.96 40.37
CA SER A 320 30.69 15.30 40.42
C SER A 320 29.26 15.29 39.89
N ASN A 321 28.38 15.82 40.73
CA ASN A 321 26.96 16.08 40.53
C ASN A 321 26.80 17.40 39.76
N ASP A 322 25.96 17.44 38.72
CA ASP A 322 25.41 18.70 38.21
C ASP A 322 24.02 18.45 37.59
N SER A 323 23.05 19.21 38.09
CA SER A 323 21.64 19.21 37.71
C SER A 323 21.37 20.18 36.56
N ASP A 324 20.44 19.78 35.70
CA ASP A 324 19.87 20.51 34.56
C ASP A 324 20.81 20.75 33.37
N ASN A 325 20.89 19.74 32.49
CA ASN A 325 21.27 19.96 31.11
C ASN A 325 20.52 18.97 30.21
N ASP A 326 19.94 19.48 29.12
CA ASP A 326 19.51 18.72 27.95
C ASP A 326 20.79 18.08 27.39
N SER A 327 21.20 16.98 28.02
CA SER A 327 22.49 16.33 27.76
C SER A 327 22.42 15.79 26.34
N ASP A 328 23.20 16.43 25.47
CA ASP A 328 23.48 15.94 24.13
C ASP A 328 24.20 14.60 24.28
N ASP A 329 23.40 13.54 24.40
CA ASP A 329 23.83 12.15 24.57
C ASP A 329 24.52 11.59 23.32
N GLY A 330 24.71 12.44 22.30
CA GLY A 330 25.28 12.11 21.00
C GLY A 330 24.36 11.21 20.18
N LEU A 331 23.14 10.92 20.65
CA LEU A 331 22.20 10.06 19.94
C LEU A 331 21.42 10.85 18.89
N PRO A 332 21.00 10.18 17.79
CA PRO A 332 20.17 10.81 16.78
C PRO A 332 18.86 11.37 17.39
N ARG A 333 18.57 12.63 17.11
CA ARG A 333 17.32 13.27 17.54
C ARG A 333 16.15 12.70 16.73
N ILE A 334 15.08 12.32 17.40
CA ILE A 334 13.87 11.78 16.75
C ILE A 334 12.80 12.85 16.79
N ILE A 335 12.39 13.31 15.60
CA ILE A 335 11.48 14.44 15.45
C ILE A 335 10.18 13.95 14.82
N LEU A 336 9.09 14.08 15.57
CA LEU A 336 7.74 13.85 15.07
C LEU A 336 7.27 15.10 14.31
N ALA A 337 7.15 15.00 12.99
CA ALA A 337 6.69 16.08 12.12
C ALA A 337 5.18 16.00 11.87
N ASP A 338 4.41 15.94 12.95
CA ASP A 338 2.95 15.98 12.90
C ASP A 338 2.43 17.38 13.21
N PRO A 339 1.34 17.82 12.56
CA PRO A 339 0.70 19.09 12.90
C PRO A 339 0.16 19.06 14.32
N GLN A 340 0.12 20.24 14.96
CA GLN A 340 -0.54 20.41 16.25
C GLN A 340 -1.98 19.92 16.16
N GLY A 341 -2.37 19.03 17.08
CA GLY A 341 -3.69 18.39 17.09
C GLY A 341 -3.74 16.97 16.51
N SER A 342 -2.65 16.44 15.91
CA SER A 342 -2.60 15.02 15.54
C SER A 342 -2.73 14.11 16.76
N GLY A 343 -3.27 12.90 16.57
CA GLY A 343 -3.45 11.93 17.65
C GLY A 343 -2.14 11.56 18.35
N LEU A 344 -1.06 11.32 17.59
CA LEU A 344 0.24 10.99 18.17
C LEU A 344 0.93 12.21 18.77
N TYR A 345 0.82 13.38 18.15
CA TYR A 345 1.31 14.63 18.72
C TYR A 345 0.73 14.87 20.11
N ASN A 346 -0.59 14.73 20.27
CA ASN A 346 -1.27 14.91 21.55
C ASN A 346 -0.88 13.81 22.56
N LYS A 347 -0.72 12.56 22.12
CA LYS A 347 -0.25 11.47 22.99
C LYS A 347 1.15 11.74 23.54
N VAL A 348 2.06 12.19 22.69
CA VAL A 348 3.45 12.46 23.08
C VAL A 348 3.56 13.72 23.94
N ARG A 349 2.89 14.82 23.55
CA ARG A 349 2.99 16.12 24.22
C ARG A 349 2.18 16.19 25.52
N HIS A 350 1.01 15.55 25.54
CA HIS A 350 0.03 15.70 26.62
C HIS A 350 -0.32 14.37 27.31
N GLY A 351 0.22 13.23 26.87
CA GLY A 351 -0.08 11.92 27.43
C GLY A 351 -1.46 11.37 27.05
N VAL A 352 -2.22 12.07 26.20
CA VAL A 352 -3.63 11.77 25.90
C VAL A 352 -3.81 11.66 24.40
N MET A 353 -4.38 10.54 23.92
CA MET A 353 -4.99 10.53 22.58
C MET A 353 -6.37 11.19 22.68
N PRO A 354 -6.70 12.16 21.82
CA PRO A 354 -8.05 12.72 21.81
C PRO A 354 -9.04 11.59 21.53
N GLY A 355 -9.78 11.20 22.57
CA GLY A 355 -11.00 10.41 22.42
C GLY A 355 -12.07 11.26 21.73
N ALA A 356 -13.07 10.60 21.14
CA ALA A 356 -14.15 11.22 20.36
C ALA A 356 -15.03 12.25 21.13
N THR A 357 -14.67 12.64 22.34
CA THR A 357 -15.42 13.56 23.21
C THR A 357 -14.83 14.96 23.31
N ALA A 358 -13.68 15.26 22.68
CA ALA A 358 -13.08 16.60 22.76
C ALA A 358 -13.47 17.56 21.61
N ALA A 359 -14.51 17.24 20.83
CA ALA A 359 -15.04 18.11 19.77
C ALA A 359 -16.23 18.99 20.23
N THR A 360 -16.38 19.20 21.54
CA THR A 360 -17.45 20.06 22.08
C THR A 360 -16.95 20.95 23.21
N THR A 361 -16.15 21.95 22.87
CA THR A 361 -16.17 23.22 23.60
C THR A 361 -16.11 24.37 22.61
N ARG A 362 -17.25 25.04 22.54
CA ARG A 362 -17.55 26.23 21.74
C ARG A 362 -16.56 27.36 22.06
N GLY A 363 -16.11 28.05 21.01
CA GLY A 363 -15.70 29.45 21.13
C GLY A 363 -16.93 30.34 21.35
N ALA A 364 -16.67 31.45 22.05
CA ALA A 364 -17.47 32.66 22.29
C ALA A 364 -18.90 32.73 21.74
#